data_AF-A0A1Q3YZM6-F1
#
_entry.id   AF-A0A1Q3YZM6-F1
#
_cell.length_a   1.000
_cell.length_b   1.000
_cell.length_c   1.000
_cell.angle_alpha   90.00
_cell.angle_beta   90.00
_cell.angle_gamma   90.00
#
_symmetry.space_group_name_H-M   'P 1'
#
loop_
_entity.id
_entity.type
_entity.pdbx_description
1 polymer ?
#
loop_
_entity_poly.entity_id
_entity_poly.type
_entity_poly.pdbx_seq_one_letter_code
_entity_poly.pdbx_strand_id
1 'polypeptide(L)'
;MRRSALALGLVLFATPVLAQDSDVSAPAAPVTVSPAEGNWGCIALVDNTKAGLLTVFAGSYGYASATYGSTASGTGNAEMGSDGVKFLDGNLTTVGITYGLVALDQSGNDVLTLYTPDKPVLSCTPR
;
A
#
# COMPACT_ATOMS: atom_id res chain seq x y z
N MET A 1 -21.95 -36.46 72.39
CA MET A 1 -23.33 -36.96 72.53
C MET A 1 -24.31 -35.80 72.38
N ARG A 2 -25.41 -36.03 71.64
CA ARG A 2 -26.59 -35.14 71.39
C ARG A 2 -26.35 -33.99 70.41
N ARG A 3 -27.24 -33.66 69.46
CA ARG A 3 -28.44 -34.27 68.83
C ARG A 3 -28.91 -33.24 67.79
N SER A 4 -29.33 -33.69 66.61
CA SER A 4 -30.39 -33.07 65.76
C SER A 4 -30.08 -31.69 65.12
N ALA A 5 -30.61 -31.29 63.96
CA ALA A 5 -31.34 -31.89 62.84
C ALA A 5 -31.60 -30.74 61.83
N LEU A 6 -32.01 -31.09 60.60
CA LEU A 6 -32.65 -30.23 59.57
C LEU A 6 -31.78 -29.11 58.95
N ALA A 7 -31.92 -28.70 57.69
CA ALA A 7 -32.63 -29.17 56.52
C ALA A 7 -32.28 -28.24 55.35
N LEU A 8 -32.58 -28.70 54.14
CA LEU A 8 -33.07 -27.90 53.00
C LEU A 8 -32.13 -26.88 52.33
N GLY A 9 -31.86 -27.13 51.04
CA GLY A 9 -31.44 -26.09 50.12
C GLY A 9 -30.78 -26.58 48.83
N LEU A 10 -31.37 -27.57 48.13
CA LEU A 10 -30.95 -27.87 46.76
C LEU A 10 -31.55 -26.80 45.84
N VAL A 11 -30.76 -25.77 45.49
CA VAL A 11 -31.15 -24.80 44.48
C VAL A 11 -30.53 -25.21 43.14
N LEU A 12 -31.34 -25.84 42.30
CA LEU A 12 -31.05 -26.08 40.89
C LEU A 12 -31.26 -24.77 40.12
N PHE A 13 -30.19 -24.01 39.92
CA PHE A 13 -30.18 -22.95 38.92
C PHE A 13 -29.85 -23.57 37.55
N ALA A 14 -30.89 -23.83 36.76
CA ALA A 14 -30.72 -24.08 35.32
C ALA A 14 -30.42 -22.75 34.64
N THR A 15 -29.14 -22.48 34.34
CA THR A 15 -28.76 -21.35 33.47
C THR A 15 -28.99 -21.72 32.01
N PRO A 16 -29.65 -20.88 31.21
CA PRO A 16 -29.73 -21.11 29.78
C PRO A 16 -28.33 -20.98 29.17
N VAL A 17 -27.94 -22.01 28.42
CA VAL A 17 -26.80 -21.99 27.50
C VAL A 17 -27.01 -20.83 26.52
N LEU A 18 -26.15 -19.82 26.62
CA LEU A 18 -25.89 -18.88 25.54
C LEU A 18 -24.55 -19.30 24.93
N ALA A 19 -24.62 -20.08 23.85
CA ALA A 19 -23.51 -20.23 22.94
C ALA A 19 -23.27 -18.87 22.28
N GLN A 20 -22.25 -18.14 22.72
CA GLN A 20 -21.77 -16.94 22.04
C GLN A 20 -20.59 -17.36 21.14
N ASP A 21 -20.93 -17.68 19.90
CA ASP A 21 -19.98 -17.70 18.79
C ASP A 21 -19.42 -16.29 18.65
N SER A 22 -18.26 -16.06 19.26
CA SER A 22 -17.61 -14.77 19.31
C SER A 22 -16.70 -14.64 18.10
N ASP A 23 -17.29 -14.60 16.91
CA ASP A 23 -16.64 -14.00 15.74
C ASP A 23 -16.60 -12.48 15.94
N VAL A 24 -15.75 -12.04 16.89
CA VAL A 24 -15.34 -10.65 16.99
C VAL A 24 -14.40 -10.42 15.81
N SER A 25 -14.98 -10.01 14.68
CA SER A 25 -14.23 -9.37 13.62
C SER A 25 -13.45 -8.21 14.24
N ALA A 26 -12.13 -8.36 14.31
CA ALA A 26 -11.25 -7.26 14.69
C ALA A 26 -11.56 -6.05 13.79
N PRO A 27 -11.58 -4.82 14.32
CA PRO A 27 -11.75 -3.64 13.48
C PRO A 27 -10.64 -3.68 12.43
N ALA A 28 -11.01 -3.64 11.14
CA ALA A 28 -10.06 -3.56 10.06
C ALA A 28 -9.14 -2.36 10.33
N ALA A 29 -7.83 -2.60 10.38
CA ALA A 29 -6.86 -1.51 10.46
C ALA A 29 -7.09 -0.56 9.28
N PRO A 30 -7.01 0.76 9.47
CA PRO A 30 -7.12 1.69 8.35
C PRO A 30 -6.07 1.33 7.30
N VAL A 31 -6.52 1.06 6.08
CA VAL A 31 -5.63 0.83 4.95
C VAL A 31 -5.00 2.18 4.61
N THR A 32 -3.74 2.37 5.00
CA THR A 32 -2.93 3.48 4.50
C THR A 32 -2.52 3.17 3.06
N VAL A 33 -3.35 3.62 2.12
CA VAL A 33 -3.02 3.68 0.70
C VAL A 33 -1.82 4.63 0.57
N SER A 34 -0.74 4.16 -0.04
CA SER A 34 0.40 5.04 -0.28
C SER A 34 -0.01 6.13 -1.28
N PRO A 35 0.48 7.37 -1.11
CA PRO A 35 0.19 8.45 -2.06
C PRO A 35 0.71 8.16 -3.47
N ALA A 36 1.61 7.18 -3.64
CA ALA A 36 2.11 6.78 -4.97
C ALA A 36 1.18 5.81 -5.71
N GLU A 37 0.18 5.20 -5.06
CA GLU A 37 -0.80 4.37 -5.78
C GLU A 37 -1.64 5.22 -6.74
N GLY A 38 -1.76 4.78 -7.99
CA GLY A 38 -2.47 5.50 -9.03
C GLY A 38 -1.81 5.41 -10.40
N ASN A 39 -2.34 6.21 -11.34
CA ASN A 39 -1.80 6.37 -12.68
C ASN A 39 -1.08 7.72 -12.80
N TRP A 40 0.08 7.71 -13.43
CA TRP A 40 0.99 8.84 -13.48
C TRP A 40 1.53 9.03 -14.89
N GLY A 41 1.50 10.26 -15.39
CA GLY A 41 2.17 10.66 -16.62
C GLY A 41 3.53 11.24 -16.32
N CYS A 42 4.59 10.60 -16.81
CA CYS A 42 5.97 10.97 -16.50
C CYS A 42 6.63 11.80 -17.61
N ILE A 43 7.38 12.81 -17.20
CA ILE A 43 8.33 13.55 -18.03
C ILE A 43 9.76 13.25 -17.59
N ALA A 44 10.69 13.24 -18.54
CA ALA A 44 12.11 13.08 -18.26
C ALA A 44 12.69 14.42 -17.80
N LEU A 45 13.37 14.43 -16.66
CA LEU A 45 13.95 15.67 -16.10
C LEU A 45 15.20 16.13 -16.86
N VAL A 46 15.80 15.26 -17.68
CA VAL A 46 16.99 15.61 -18.47
C VAL A 46 16.67 16.57 -19.62
N ASP A 47 15.49 16.46 -20.23
CA ASP A 47 15.13 17.20 -21.44
C ASP A 47 13.67 17.70 -21.48
N ASN A 48 12.90 17.45 -20.42
CA ASN A 48 11.47 17.80 -20.29
C ASN A 48 10.56 17.17 -21.36
N THR A 49 10.97 16.04 -21.93
CA THR A 49 10.15 15.30 -22.89
C THR A 49 9.26 14.27 -22.20
N LYS A 50 8.23 13.78 -22.91
CA LYS A 50 7.37 12.70 -22.41
C LYS A 50 8.20 11.42 -22.25
N ALA A 51 8.26 10.88 -21.03
CA ALA A 51 9.00 9.66 -20.73
C ALA A 51 8.14 8.40 -20.78
N GLY A 52 6.89 8.49 -20.29
CA GLY A 52 6.01 7.32 -20.23
C GLY A 52 4.81 7.49 -19.31
N LEU A 53 4.12 6.39 -19.08
CA LEU A 53 3.03 6.26 -18.10
C LEU A 53 3.43 5.22 -17.05
N LEU A 54 3.23 5.55 -15.78
CA LEU A 54 3.44 4.64 -14.65
C LEU A 54 2.08 4.37 -13.99
N THR A 55 1.78 3.11 -13.75
CA THR A 55 0.69 2.68 -12.88
C THR A 55 1.30 1.97 -11.68
N VAL A 56 0.92 2.36 -10.46
CA VAL A 56 1.29 1.67 -9.23
C VAL A 56 0.02 1.24 -8.52
N PHE A 57 -0.09 -0.04 -8.19
CA PHE A 57 -1.28 -0.58 -7.56
C PHE A 57 -0.98 -1.88 -6.81
N ALA A 58 -1.42 -1.96 -5.56
CA ALA A 58 -1.44 -3.19 -4.76
C ALA A 58 -0.09 -3.95 -4.73
N GLY A 59 1.01 -3.21 -4.52
CA GLY A 59 2.36 -3.78 -4.44
C GLY A 59 2.95 -4.20 -5.79
N SER A 60 2.37 -3.74 -6.89
CA SER A 60 2.88 -3.94 -8.25
C SER A 60 2.93 -2.62 -9.01
N TYR A 61 3.71 -2.59 -10.08
CA TYR A 61 3.71 -1.48 -11.00
C TYR A 61 3.78 -1.94 -12.46
N GLY A 62 3.31 -1.07 -13.35
CA GLY A 62 3.54 -1.15 -14.78
C GLY A 62 4.07 0.19 -15.30
N TYR A 63 5.10 0.15 -16.14
CA TYR A 63 5.61 1.32 -16.83
C TYR A 63 5.55 1.13 -18.33
N ALA A 64 4.94 2.08 -19.04
CA ALA A 64 4.89 2.14 -20.48
C ALA A 64 5.74 3.33 -20.96
N SER A 65 6.94 3.04 -21.47
CA SER A 65 7.82 4.06 -22.06
C SER A 65 7.17 4.69 -23.30
N ALA A 66 7.39 5.99 -23.47
CA ALA A 66 6.98 6.71 -24.68
C ALA A 66 7.81 6.29 -25.92
N THR A 67 9.00 5.75 -25.72
CA THR A 67 9.86 5.20 -26.78
C THR A 67 9.52 3.74 -27.04
N TYR A 68 9.13 3.42 -28.29
CA TYR A 68 8.85 2.07 -28.74
C TYR A 68 10.06 1.14 -28.56
N GLY A 69 9.83 -0.08 -28.05
CA GLY A 69 10.88 -1.07 -27.83
C GLY A 69 11.84 -0.76 -26.68
N SER A 70 11.59 0.29 -25.89
CA SER A 70 12.41 0.62 -24.73
C SER A 70 12.40 -0.52 -23.70
N THR A 71 13.59 -0.87 -23.19
CA THR A 71 13.75 -1.82 -22.09
C THR A 71 13.21 -1.29 -20.77
N ALA A 72 12.94 0.02 -20.69
CA ALA A 72 12.26 0.62 -19.56
C ALA A 72 10.76 0.30 -19.53
N SER A 73 10.16 -0.27 -20.58
CA SER A 73 8.75 -0.73 -20.53
C SER A 73 8.64 -2.10 -19.87
N GLY A 74 7.60 -2.29 -19.05
CA GLY A 74 7.34 -3.57 -18.42
C GLY A 74 6.54 -3.44 -17.13
N THR A 75 6.62 -4.49 -16.31
CA THR A 75 6.01 -4.54 -14.99
C THR A 75 7.01 -5.05 -13.96
N GLY A 76 6.71 -4.83 -12.69
CA GLY A 76 7.46 -5.41 -11.58
C GLY A 76 6.71 -5.27 -10.27
N ASN A 77 7.35 -5.72 -9.20
CA ASN A 77 6.86 -5.61 -7.84
C ASN A 77 7.32 -4.28 -7.21
N ALA A 78 6.48 -3.75 -6.34
CA ALA A 78 6.71 -2.52 -5.62
C ALA A 78 6.32 -2.67 -4.16
N GLU A 79 7.02 -1.94 -3.29
CA GLU A 79 6.67 -1.79 -1.89
C GLU A 79 6.15 -0.37 -1.67
N MET A 80 4.96 -0.27 -1.08
CA MET A 80 4.31 1.02 -0.83
C MET A 80 4.79 1.61 0.49
N GLY A 81 5.34 2.82 0.44
CA GLY A 81 5.73 3.61 1.60
C GLY A 81 4.70 4.71 1.93
N SER A 82 4.80 5.30 3.11
CA SER A 82 3.90 6.38 3.55
C SER A 82 3.98 7.65 2.70
N ASP A 83 5.10 7.84 1.99
CA ASP A 83 5.43 9.02 1.20
C ASP A 83 5.78 8.67 -0.26
N GLY A 84 5.62 7.41 -0.68
CA GLY A 84 6.09 7.00 -1.99
C GLY A 84 6.06 5.50 -2.25
N VAL A 85 6.94 5.07 -3.15
CA VAL A 85 7.03 3.69 -3.63
C VAL A 85 8.49 3.29 -3.80
N LYS A 86 8.81 2.05 -3.45
CA LYS A 86 10.10 1.41 -3.76
C LYS A 86 9.88 0.34 -4.80
N PHE A 87 10.67 0.34 -5.88
CA PHE A 87 10.63 -0.71 -6.89
C PHE A 87 11.56 -1.85 -6.46
N LEU A 88 11.00 -3.06 -6.34
CA LEU A 88 11.73 -4.22 -5.85
C LEU A 88 12.44 -4.96 -6.99
N ASP A 89 11.80 -5.01 -8.16
CA ASP A 89 12.30 -5.67 -9.35
C ASP A 89 11.71 -5.07 -10.64
N GLY A 90 11.98 -5.73 -11.78
CA GLY A 90 11.42 -5.41 -13.07
C GLY A 90 12.21 -4.39 -13.89
N ASN A 91 11.56 -3.86 -14.92
CA ASN A 91 12.15 -2.98 -15.93
C ASN A 91 12.75 -1.69 -15.34
N LEU A 92 12.08 -1.04 -14.38
CA LEU A 92 12.57 0.22 -13.80
C LEU A 92 13.87 0.00 -13.02
N THR A 93 13.95 -1.06 -12.21
CA THR A 93 15.19 -1.41 -11.48
C THR A 93 16.33 -1.79 -12.43
N THR A 94 16.01 -2.41 -13.57
CA THR A 94 16.99 -2.77 -14.61
C THR A 94 17.62 -1.54 -15.27
N VAL A 95 16.85 -0.45 -15.39
CA VAL A 95 17.37 0.85 -15.88
C VAL A 95 17.84 1.78 -14.75
N GLY A 96 17.95 1.25 -13.52
CA GLY A 96 18.51 1.95 -12.36
C GLY A 96 17.55 2.82 -11.56
N ILE A 97 16.25 2.84 -11.88
CA ILE A 97 15.23 3.55 -11.12
C ILE A 97 14.75 2.64 -9.97
N THR A 98 14.91 3.10 -8.73
CA THR A 98 14.76 2.23 -7.55
C THR A 98 13.67 2.66 -6.59
N TYR A 99 13.28 3.94 -6.59
CA TYR A 99 12.20 4.44 -5.76
C TYR A 99 11.58 5.71 -6.35
N GLY A 100 10.42 6.10 -5.82
CA GLY A 100 9.77 7.36 -6.08
C GLY A 100 9.16 7.94 -4.81
N LEU A 101 9.16 9.27 -4.71
CA LEU A 101 8.60 10.01 -3.59
C LEU A 101 7.52 10.96 -4.10
N VAL A 102 6.41 11.03 -3.38
CA VAL A 102 5.31 11.97 -3.64
C VAL A 102 5.52 13.21 -2.78
N ALA A 103 5.47 14.37 -3.43
CA ALA A 103 5.49 15.67 -2.78
C ALA A 103 4.54 16.63 -3.50
N LEU A 104 4.14 17.71 -2.83
CA LEU A 104 3.34 18.76 -3.46
C LEU A 104 4.23 19.71 -4.26
N ASP A 105 3.77 20.11 -5.44
CA ASP A 105 4.35 21.22 -6.20
C ASP A 105 3.97 22.59 -5.58
N GLN A 106 4.45 23.69 -6.18
CA GLN A 106 4.16 25.06 -5.73
C GLN A 106 2.66 25.42 -5.82
N SER A 107 1.89 24.69 -6.60
CA SER A 107 0.44 24.87 -6.77
C SER A 107 -0.38 23.95 -5.85
N GLY A 108 0.28 23.09 -5.07
CA GLY A 108 -0.37 22.12 -4.20
C GLY A 108 -0.82 20.83 -4.91
N ASN A 109 -0.31 20.53 -6.10
CA ASN A 109 -0.60 19.27 -6.79
C ASN A 109 0.40 18.18 -6.41
N ASP A 110 -0.05 16.93 -6.34
CA ASP A 110 0.84 15.79 -6.16
C ASP A 110 1.79 15.60 -7.34
N VAL A 111 3.07 15.39 -7.03
CA VAL A 111 4.12 15.03 -7.97
C VAL A 111 4.88 13.84 -7.43
N LEU A 112 4.84 12.74 -8.19
CA LEU A 112 5.68 11.57 -7.94
C LEU A 112 7.00 11.75 -8.70
N THR A 113 8.09 11.95 -7.97
CA THR A 113 9.44 12.02 -8.57
C THR A 113 10.12 10.67 -8.45
N LEU A 114 10.65 10.12 -9.54
CA LEU A 114 11.37 8.85 -9.55
C LEU A 114 12.88 9.07 -9.59
N TYR A 115 13.60 8.21 -8.88
CA TYR A 115 15.01 8.39 -8.58
C TYR A 115 15.85 7.18 -9.00
N THR A 116 17.04 7.47 -9.51
CA THR A 116 18.19 6.56 -9.37
C THR A 116 18.87 6.81 -8.02
N PRO A 117 19.86 5.99 -7.62
CA PRO A 117 20.62 6.27 -6.39
C PRO A 117 21.28 7.66 -6.36
N ASP A 118 21.58 8.22 -7.53
CA ASP A 118 22.35 9.47 -7.64
C ASP A 118 21.48 10.72 -7.76
N LYS A 119 20.31 10.62 -8.43
CA LYS A 119 19.50 11.81 -8.79
C LYS A 119 18.05 11.49 -9.16
N PRO A 120 17.15 12.48 -9.10
CA PRO A 120 15.84 12.38 -9.73
C PRO A 120 15.99 12.29 -11.26
N VAL A 121 15.18 11.46 -11.90
CA VAL A 121 15.22 11.25 -13.34
C VAL A 121 13.88 11.47 -14.03
N LEU A 122 12.76 11.16 -13.36
CA LEU A 122 11.42 11.38 -13.88
C LEU A 122 10.59 12.19 -12.89
N SER A 123 9.77 13.10 -13.41
CA SER A 123 8.72 13.78 -12.64
C SER A 123 7.37 13.37 -13.22
N CYS A 124 6.49 12.84 -12.39
CA CYS A 124 5.23 12.27 -12.83
C CYS A 124 4.04 12.96 -12.15
N THR A 125 3.00 13.26 -12.92
CA THR A 125 1.77 13.89 -12.42
C THR A 125 0.57 12.96 -12.60
N PRO A 126 -0.48 13.05 -11.77
CA PRO A 126 -1.64 12.18 -11.87
C PRO A 126 -2.27 12.15 -13.28
N ARG A 127 -2.88 11.01 -13.63
CA ARG A 127 -3.59 10.76 -14.90
C ARG A 127 -4.92 10.06 -14.71
#